data_AF-A0A2E6I4A5-F1
#
_entry.id   AF-A0A2E6I4A5-F1
#
_cell.length_a   1.000
_cell.length_b   1.000
_cell.length_c   1.000
_cell.angle_alpha   90.00
_cell.angle_beta   90.00
_cell.angle_gamma   90.00
#
_symmetry.space_group_name_H-M   'P 1'
#
loop_
_entity.id
_entity.type
_entity.pdbx_description
1 polymer ?
#
loop_
_entity_poly.entity_id
_entity_poly.type
_entity_poly.pdbx_seq_one_letter_code
_entity_poly.pdbx_strand_id
1 'polypeptide(L)'
;MKVNPEQLIENGYIILKDVVPPSELQRLRDTFETLLDRQKEVWRAERKPDDPPGGVYESSSQPRVFFNEVVDDGTAAAAGFCLHENTLGVSRQLMNGPEAGVALMALMCSPVEDHGPQHWHRDMNPELLAPLGGLQTELLEGGISHTQWNIPLYDDSVFWIVPGSHRRPNTPEEQGRLVTDDRTPLPGSIPVELNAGDGVVYSNLLLHWGSNYSTKLRRTIHLGYRSFEGPTLSYVGHNYWRDDVTRLPGDVGRGFQKFVCLDNHRWDQIEVIFRAILDRDADRFQDALATLHPAGSSRMVSMVLMCRLADKVQKLNRPDIRDLPFEARVEAAREHRLSFQPYEAFAERFTYTETDTIWSHFDRLATVLAADADRFMDRDVSGSRFAYTDMPDFEVEDFIQDWN
;
A
#
# COMPACT_ATOMS: atom_id res chain seq x y z
N MET A 1 -15.12 -8.23 16.12
CA MET A 1 -16.17 -8.77 15.22
C MET A 1 -15.70 -10.11 14.66
N LYS A 2 -16.60 -11.02 14.26
CA LYS A 2 -16.21 -12.29 13.61
C LYS A 2 -16.44 -12.19 12.11
N VAL A 3 -15.47 -12.63 11.33
CA VAL A 3 -15.45 -12.56 9.87
C VAL A 3 -14.97 -13.87 9.28
N ASN A 4 -15.31 -14.10 8.02
CA ASN A 4 -14.91 -15.29 7.27
C ASN A 4 -13.90 -14.89 6.19
N PRO A 5 -12.60 -15.27 6.31
CA PRO A 5 -11.57 -14.91 5.32
C PRO A 5 -11.93 -15.30 3.89
N GLU A 6 -12.63 -16.42 3.71
CA GLU A 6 -13.08 -16.92 2.42
C GLU A 6 -13.99 -15.91 1.70
N GLN A 7 -14.80 -15.13 2.42
CA GLN A 7 -15.64 -14.09 1.80
C GLN A 7 -14.80 -13.00 1.12
N LEU A 8 -13.65 -12.65 1.71
CA LEU A 8 -12.74 -11.66 1.15
C LEU A 8 -12.02 -12.25 -0.07
N ILE A 9 -11.65 -13.53 -0.05
CA ILE A 9 -11.05 -14.23 -1.20
C ILE A 9 -12.05 -14.35 -2.36
N GLU A 10 -13.31 -14.66 -2.10
CA GLU A 10 -14.32 -14.84 -3.14
C GLU A 10 -14.74 -13.51 -3.78
N ASN A 11 -15.08 -12.52 -2.94
CA ASN A 11 -15.69 -11.28 -3.37
C ASN A 11 -14.70 -10.13 -3.57
N GLY A 12 -13.58 -10.17 -2.84
CA GLY A 12 -12.58 -9.10 -2.79
C GLY A 12 -12.90 -7.98 -1.80
N TYR A 13 -14.08 -8.04 -1.16
CA TYR A 13 -14.51 -7.09 -0.15
C TYR A 13 -15.49 -7.75 0.86
N ILE A 14 -15.64 -7.13 2.02
CA ILE A 14 -16.66 -7.43 3.04
C ILE A 14 -17.19 -6.11 3.59
N ILE A 15 -18.52 -5.96 3.67
CA ILE A 15 -19.17 -4.84 4.36
C ILE A 15 -19.50 -5.27 5.79
N LEU A 16 -19.09 -4.45 6.75
CA LEU A 16 -19.24 -4.68 8.17
C LEU A 16 -20.04 -3.53 8.78
N LYS A 17 -21.08 -3.87 9.54
CA LYS A 17 -21.95 -2.89 10.20
C LYS A 17 -21.37 -2.48 11.55
N ASP A 18 -21.58 -1.21 11.91
CA ASP A 18 -21.20 -0.64 13.22
C ASP A 18 -19.73 -0.88 13.61
N VAL A 19 -18.81 -0.77 12.63
CA VAL A 19 -17.35 -0.78 12.89
C VAL A 19 -16.99 0.35 13.86
N VAL A 20 -17.58 1.52 13.66
CA VAL A 20 -17.73 2.56 14.68
C VAL A 20 -19.12 2.40 15.31
N PRO A 21 -19.23 2.06 16.60
CA PRO A 21 -20.52 2.01 17.27
C PRO A 21 -21.23 3.37 17.23
N PRO A 22 -22.56 3.42 17.06
CA PRO A 22 -23.31 4.70 17.00
C PRO A 22 -23.04 5.64 18.19
N SER A 23 -22.77 5.09 19.38
CA SER A 23 -22.45 5.87 20.58
C SER A 23 -21.09 6.59 20.53
N GLU A 24 -20.14 6.12 19.72
CA GLU A 24 -18.81 6.71 19.56
C GLU A 24 -18.72 7.66 18.35
N LEU A 25 -19.72 7.64 17.47
CA LEU A 25 -19.68 8.31 16.18
C LEU A 25 -19.47 9.83 16.32
N GLN A 26 -20.20 10.49 17.23
CA GLN A 26 -20.06 11.93 17.43
C GLN A 26 -18.68 12.30 17.98
N ARG A 27 -18.19 11.51 18.95
CA ARG A 27 -16.86 11.73 19.54
C ARG A 27 -15.76 11.61 18.49
N LEU A 28 -15.84 10.61 17.61
CA LEU A 28 -14.88 10.46 16.51
C LEU A 28 -14.97 11.63 15.52
N ARG A 29 -16.18 12.07 15.14
CA ARG A 29 -16.35 13.27 14.29
C ARG A 29 -15.63 14.48 14.89
N ASP A 30 -15.88 14.80 16.16
CA ASP A 30 -15.28 15.96 16.83
C ASP A 30 -13.74 15.86 16.87
N THR A 31 -13.23 14.65 17.16
CA THR A 31 -11.79 14.39 17.16
C THR A 31 -11.18 14.56 15.77
N PHE A 32 -11.84 14.04 14.73
CA PHE A 32 -11.34 14.12 13.36
C PHE A 32 -11.44 15.52 12.75
N GLU A 33 -12.44 16.33 13.12
CA GLU A 33 -12.45 17.75 12.73
C GLU A 33 -11.30 18.51 13.41
N THR A 34 -10.96 18.19 14.66
CA THR A 34 -9.76 18.75 15.32
C THR A 34 -8.48 18.40 14.55
N LEU A 35 -8.33 17.16 14.11
CA LEU A 35 -7.16 16.74 13.30
C LEU A 35 -7.14 17.41 11.93
N LEU A 36 -8.31 17.56 11.28
CA LEU A 36 -8.43 18.27 10.01
C LEU A 36 -8.05 19.74 10.15
N ASP A 37 -8.49 20.43 11.20
CA ASP A 37 -8.12 21.83 11.42
C ASP A 37 -6.62 22.01 11.63
N ARG A 38 -5.96 21.08 12.33
CA ARG A 38 -4.49 21.06 12.43
C ARG A 38 -3.83 20.83 11.07
N GLN A 39 -4.34 19.89 10.27
CA GLN A 39 -3.79 19.60 8.94
C GLN A 39 -3.94 20.79 7.99
N LYS A 40 -5.03 21.56 8.10
CA LYS A 40 -5.19 22.81 7.33
C LYS A 40 -4.05 23.79 7.60
N GLU A 41 -3.60 23.92 8.85
CA GLU A 41 -2.44 24.78 9.15
C GLU A 41 -1.14 24.25 8.52
N VAL A 42 -0.93 22.93 8.52
CA VAL A 42 0.21 22.30 7.83
C VAL A 42 0.16 22.63 6.33
N TRP A 43 -0.98 22.40 5.68
CA TRP A 43 -1.14 22.68 4.25
C TRP A 43 -0.99 24.16 3.91
N ARG A 44 -1.40 25.08 4.79
CA ARG A 44 -1.17 26.52 4.60
C ARG A 44 0.30 26.90 4.70
N ALA A 45 1.06 26.22 5.57
CA ALA A 45 2.48 26.45 5.76
C ALA A 45 3.33 25.86 4.62
N GLU A 46 2.92 24.71 4.06
CA GLU A 46 3.61 24.02 2.97
C GLU A 46 3.27 24.57 1.56
N ARG A 47 2.47 25.63 1.47
CA ARG A 47 2.03 26.21 0.18
C ARG A 47 3.20 26.64 -0.69
N LYS A 48 3.09 26.30 -1.96
CA LYS A 48 3.89 26.87 -3.05
C LYS A 48 3.33 28.24 -3.45
N PRO A 49 4.12 29.09 -4.15
CA PRO A 49 3.71 30.46 -4.50
C PRO A 49 2.36 30.56 -5.23
N ASP A 50 2.01 29.57 -6.04
CA ASP A 50 0.78 29.54 -6.85
C ASP A 50 -0.37 28.75 -6.19
N ASP A 51 -0.14 28.20 -4.98
CA ASP A 51 -1.17 27.46 -4.26
C ASP A 51 -2.22 28.41 -3.66
N PRO A 52 -3.50 28.00 -3.62
CA PRO A 52 -4.56 28.81 -3.02
C PRO A 52 -4.32 29.03 -1.52
N PRO A 53 -4.93 30.05 -0.88
CA PRO A 53 -4.64 30.38 0.53
C PRO A 53 -4.81 29.22 1.51
N GLY A 54 -5.73 28.29 1.28
CA GLY A 54 -5.92 27.08 2.07
C GLY A 54 -5.02 25.89 1.70
N GLY A 55 -4.14 26.05 0.71
CA GLY A 55 -3.23 25.02 0.23
C GLY A 55 -3.97 23.80 -0.33
N VAL A 56 -3.47 22.61 0.00
CA VAL A 56 -4.04 21.31 -0.44
C VAL A 56 -5.52 21.16 -0.07
N TYR A 57 -6.00 21.80 1.00
CA TYR A 57 -7.41 21.75 1.37
C TYR A 57 -8.33 22.32 0.30
N GLU A 58 -7.87 23.34 -0.42
CA GLU A 58 -8.64 24.05 -1.45
C GLU A 58 -8.38 23.50 -2.86
N SER A 59 -7.23 22.87 -3.11
CA SER A 59 -6.86 22.38 -4.45
C SER A 59 -7.09 20.88 -4.67
N SER A 60 -7.12 20.07 -3.61
CA SER A 60 -7.23 18.61 -3.74
C SER A 60 -8.68 18.16 -3.88
N SER A 61 -8.91 17.26 -4.83
CA SER A 61 -10.17 16.52 -4.97
C SER A 61 -10.47 15.56 -3.82
N GLN A 62 -9.45 15.21 -3.03
CA GLN A 62 -9.60 14.37 -1.84
C GLN A 62 -8.53 14.75 -0.81
N PRO A 63 -8.72 15.85 -0.05
CA PRO A 63 -7.78 16.24 0.99
C PRO A 63 -7.63 15.12 2.04
N ARG A 64 -6.38 14.75 2.38
CA ARG A 64 -6.08 13.63 3.29
C ARG A 64 -5.34 14.08 4.54
N VAL A 65 -5.95 13.88 5.70
CA VAL A 65 -5.25 14.08 6.98
C VAL A 65 -4.40 12.87 7.28
N PHE A 66 -3.10 13.06 7.49
CA PHE A 66 -2.17 12.00 7.88
C PHE A 66 -1.88 12.09 9.38
N PHE A 67 -2.23 11.05 10.13
CA PHE A 67 -2.33 11.17 11.58
C PHE A 67 -0.98 11.38 12.25
N ASN A 68 0.10 10.84 11.66
CA ASN A 68 1.47 11.02 12.15
C ASN A 68 1.89 12.49 12.22
N GLU A 69 1.30 13.38 11.41
CA GLU A 69 1.61 14.80 11.36
C GLU A 69 0.84 15.62 12.40
N VAL A 70 -0.38 15.22 12.78
CA VAL A 70 -1.33 16.10 13.50
C VAL A 70 -1.88 15.55 14.81
N VAL A 71 -1.68 14.26 15.10
CA VAL A 71 -2.08 13.68 16.39
C VAL A 71 -1.13 14.13 17.49
N ASP A 72 -1.64 14.36 18.70
CA ASP A 72 -0.89 14.58 19.94
C ASP A 72 -1.46 13.72 21.09
N ASP A 73 -0.97 13.91 22.31
CA ASP A 73 -1.46 13.19 23.51
C ASP A 73 -2.98 13.32 23.69
N GLY A 74 -3.54 14.49 23.40
CA GLY A 74 -4.98 14.78 23.55
C GLY A 74 -5.85 14.06 22.52
N THR A 75 -5.32 13.80 21.32
CA THR A 75 -6.03 13.13 20.23
C THR A 75 -5.53 11.72 19.94
N ALA A 76 -4.66 11.15 20.79
CA ALA A 76 -4.05 9.84 20.58
C ALA A 76 -5.08 8.70 20.41
N ALA A 77 -6.29 8.87 20.96
CA ALA A 77 -7.40 7.94 20.76
C ALA A 77 -7.81 7.79 19.29
N ALA A 78 -7.62 8.81 18.45
CA ALA A 78 -7.87 8.71 17.00
C ALA A 78 -6.89 7.72 16.33
N ALA A 79 -5.62 7.74 16.71
CA ALA A 79 -4.65 6.74 16.27
C ALA A 79 -4.95 5.36 16.89
N GLY A 80 -5.40 5.34 18.14
CA GLY A 80 -5.82 4.13 18.86
C GLY A 80 -6.98 3.38 18.17
N PHE A 81 -7.86 4.08 17.46
CA PHE A 81 -8.95 3.46 16.69
C PHE A 81 -8.43 2.41 15.68
N CYS A 82 -7.23 2.61 15.14
CA CYS A 82 -6.61 1.67 14.20
C CYS A 82 -6.10 0.40 14.87
N LEU A 83 -6.08 0.35 16.20
CA LEU A 83 -5.65 -0.82 16.98
C LEU A 83 -6.85 -1.62 17.50
N HIS A 84 -8.09 -1.19 17.24
CA HIS A 84 -9.29 -1.81 17.77
C HIS A 84 -9.54 -3.22 17.19
N GLU A 85 -10.28 -4.05 17.95
CA GLU A 85 -10.69 -5.40 17.53
C GLU A 85 -11.69 -5.39 16.35
N ASN A 86 -12.31 -4.24 16.09
CA ASN A 86 -13.24 -3.98 15.00
C ASN A 86 -12.51 -3.61 13.70
N THR A 87 -11.22 -3.28 13.78
CA THR A 87 -10.37 -2.89 12.64
C THR A 87 -9.18 -3.87 12.55
N LEU A 88 -8.09 -3.64 13.29
CA LEU A 88 -6.91 -4.52 13.31
C LEU A 88 -7.27 -5.97 13.69
N GLY A 89 -8.15 -6.19 14.66
CA GLY A 89 -8.59 -7.54 15.03
C GLY A 89 -9.36 -8.27 13.93
N VAL A 90 -10.10 -7.53 13.11
CA VAL A 90 -10.75 -8.08 11.90
C VAL A 90 -9.69 -8.36 10.83
N SER A 91 -8.78 -7.44 10.56
CA SER A 91 -7.70 -7.64 9.58
C SER A 91 -6.82 -8.84 9.92
N ARG A 92 -6.47 -9.06 11.19
CA ARG A 92 -5.75 -10.27 11.64
C ARG A 92 -6.48 -11.57 11.30
N GLN A 93 -7.80 -11.60 11.48
CA GLN A 93 -8.63 -12.76 11.10
C GLN A 93 -8.59 -12.96 9.58
N LEU A 94 -8.80 -11.89 8.80
CA LEU A 94 -8.87 -11.96 7.33
C LEU A 94 -7.55 -12.35 6.68
N MET A 95 -6.43 -11.89 7.23
CA MET A 95 -5.10 -12.21 6.71
C MET A 95 -4.54 -13.53 7.25
N ASN A 96 -5.26 -14.19 8.17
CA ASN A 96 -4.76 -15.33 8.94
C ASN A 96 -3.36 -15.07 9.53
N GLY A 97 -3.14 -13.84 10.01
CA GLY A 97 -1.84 -13.33 10.43
C GLY A 97 -1.97 -12.63 11.78
N PRO A 98 -1.60 -13.30 12.90
CA PRO A 98 -1.77 -12.71 14.22
C PRO A 98 -0.81 -11.52 14.43
N GLU A 99 0.39 -11.59 13.84
CA GLU A 99 1.31 -10.47 13.75
C GLU A 99 1.01 -9.61 12.51
N ALA A 100 0.24 -8.54 12.74
CA ALA A 100 -0.13 -7.56 11.73
C ALA A 100 0.10 -6.15 12.26
N GLY A 101 0.34 -5.21 11.35
CA GLY A 101 0.52 -3.80 11.69
C GLY A 101 -0.12 -2.84 10.71
N VAL A 102 -0.25 -1.59 11.15
CA VAL A 102 -0.82 -0.49 10.37
C VAL A 102 0.14 -0.15 9.24
N ALA A 103 -0.33 -0.30 8.01
CA ALA A 103 0.38 0.08 6.80
C ALA A 103 -0.04 1.46 6.28
N LEU A 104 -1.26 1.92 6.60
CA LEU A 104 -1.79 3.23 6.23
C LEU A 104 -2.83 3.68 7.25
N MET A 105 -2.84 4.97 7.55
CA MET A 105 -3.87 5.58 8.41
C MET A 105 -4.05 7.04 7.99
N ALA A 106 -5.21 7.32 7.41
CA ALA A 106 -5.57 8.66 6.97
C ALA A 106 -7.07 8.93 7.14
N LEU A 107 -7.45 10.21 7.10
CA LEU A 107 -8.83 10.64 6.97
C LEU A 107 -9.00 11.29 5.60
N MET A 108 -9.80 10.66 4.73
CA MET A 108 -10.19 11.24 3.46
C MET A 108 -11.34 12.22 3.68
N CYS A 109 -11.17 13.46 3.27
CA CYS A 109 -12.16 14.52 3.41
C CYS A 109 -12.84 14.84 2.07
N SER A 110 -14.08 15.33 2.13
CA SER A 110 -14.71 15.97 0.98
C SER A 110 -13.94 17.23 0.57
N PRO A 111 -13.77 17.49 -0.73
CA PRO A 111 -13.19 18.74 -1.22
C PRO A 111 -14.13 19.93 -0.96
N VAL A 112 -13.59 21.15 -1.15
CA VAL A 112 -14.35 22.41 -1.04
C VAL A 112 -15.00 22.86 -2.36
N GLU A 113 -14.57 22.27 -3.47
CA GLU A 113 -15.15 22.44 -4.81
C GLU A 113 -15.48 21.07 -5.42
N ASP A 114 -16.28 21.03 -6.49
CA ASP A 114 -16.62 19.79 -7.18
C ASP A 114 -15.50 19.41 -8.16
N HIS A 115 -14.94 18.21 -7.98
CA HIS A 115 -13.89 17.65 -8.84
C HIS A 115 -14.38 16.49 -9.71
N GLY A 116 -15.65 16.08 -9.59
CA GLY A 116 -16.21 14.99 -10.36
C GLY A 116 -15.60 13.61 -10.03
N PRO A 117 -15.71 12.65 -10.95
CA PRO A 117 -15.19 11.29 -10.76
C PRO A 117 -13.66 11.22 -10.79
N GLN A 118 -13.11 10.30 -9.98
CA GLN A 118 -11.71 9.88 -10.10
C GLN A 118 -11.50 8.86 -11.23
N HIS A 119 -10.30 8.34 -11.36
CA HIS A 119 -9.97 7.23 -12.25
C HIS A 119 -10.22 5.88 -11.57
N TRP A 120 -10.72 4.89 -12.31
CA TRP A 120 -10.70 3.49 -11.86
C TRP A 120 -9.26 3.01 -11.65
N HIS A 121 -9.01 2.34 -10.53
CA HIS A 121 -7.68 1.83 -10.22
C HIS A 121 -7.71 0.61 -9.30
N ARG A 122 -6.55 -0.02 -9.19
CA ARG A 122 -6.16 -0.93 -8.12
C ARG A 122 -5.07 -0.22 -7.33
N ASP A 123 -5.01 -0.41 -6.03
CA ASP A 123 -4.02 0.21 -5.14
C ASP A 123 -2.70 -0.56 -5.20
N MET A 124 -2.13 -0.62 -6.41
CA MET A 124 -0.89 -1.29 -6.75
C MET A 124 -0.36 -0.73 -8.08
N ASN A 125 0.97 -0.75 -8.27
CA ASN A 125 1.60 -0.38 -9.54
C ASN A 125 2.45 -1.56 -10.05
N PRO A 126 2.11 -2.20 -11.19
CA PRO A 126 2.83 -3.40 -11.64
C PRO A 126 4.29 -3.11 -12.00
N GLU A 127 4.63 -1.88 -12.36
CA GLU A 127 6.03 -1.47 -12.62
C GLU A 127 6.89 -1.45 -11.37
N LEU A 128 6.33 -0.96 -10.27
CA LEU A 128 7.03 -0.79 -9.00
C LEU A 128 6.97 -2.07 -8.14
N LEU A 129 6.02 -2.94 -8.44
CA LEU A 129 5.79 -4.21 -7.77
C LEU A 129 6.04 -5.36 -8.76
N ALA A 130 5.19 -6.38 -8.71
CA ALA A 130 5.15 -7.49 -9.64
C ALA A 130 3.98 -7.35 -10.63
N PRO A 131 4.03 -8.07 -11.78
CA PRO A 131 2.90 -8.19 -12.69
C PRO A 131 1.59 -8.52 -11.97
N LEU A 132 0.49 -7.92 -12.43
CA LEU A 132 -0.81 -8.07 -11.76
C LEU A 132 -1.20 -9.54 -11.60
N GLY A 133 -1.03 -10.36 -12.64
CA GLY A 133 -1.39 -11.78 -12.61
C GLY A 133 -0.61 -12.56 -11.55
N GLY A 134 0.68 -12.26 -11.38
CA GLY A 134 1.50 -12.85 -10.32
C GLY A 134 0.96 -12.55 -8.91
N LEU A 135 0.64 -11.28 -8.64
CA LEU A 135 0.06 -10.87 -7.35
C LEU A 135 -1.32 -11.51 -7.10
N GLN A 136 -2.10 -11.73 -8.16
CA GLN A 136 -3.41 -12.39 -8.06
C GLN A 136 -3.28 -13.88 -7.78
N THR A 137 -2.33 -14.57 -8.43
CA THR A 137 -2.02 -15.96 -8.15
C THR A 137 -1.52 -16.13 -6.73
N GLU A 138 -0.58 -15.29 -6.27
CA GLU A 138 -0.09 -15.31 -4.89
C GLU A 138 -1.22 -15.11 -3.88
N LEU A 139 -2.13 -14.16 -4.13
CA LEU A 139 -3.32 -13.95 -3.30
C LEU A 139 -4.21 -15.19 -3.23
N LEU A 140 -4.41 -15.89 -4.34
CA LEU A 140 -5.30 -17.06 -4.41
C LEU A 140 -4.68 -18.30 -3.75
N GLU A 141 -3.37 -18.47 -3.86
CA GLU A 141 -2.66 -19.63 -3.32
C GLU A 141 -2.30 -19.47 -1.85
N GLY A 142 -1.84 -18.28 -1.46
CA GLY A 142 -1.36 -17.99 -0.11
C GLY A 142 -2.31 -17.14 0.73
N GLY A 143 -3.40 -16.65 0.15
CA GLY A 143 -4.34 -15.77 0.84
C GLY A 143 -3.89 -14.30 0.86
N ILE A 144 -4.66 -13.50 1.58
CA ILE A 144 -4.49 -12.04 1.58
C ILE A 144 -3.52 -11.62 2.68
N SER A 145 -2.44 -10.94 2.31
CA SER A 145 -1.44 -10.41 3.25
C SER A 145 -1.58 -8.90 3.53
N HIS A 146 -2.59 -8.26 2.93
CA HIS A 146 -2.90 -6.84 3.11
C HIS A 146 -4.39 -6.55 2.98
N THR A 147 -4.95 -5.74 3.89
CA THR A 147 -6.35 -5.29 3.82
C THR A 147 -6.45 -3.77 3.86
N GLN A 148 -7.31 -3.20 3.03
CA GLN A 148 -7.67 -1.78 3.07
C GLN A 148 -9.09 -1.59 3.59
N TRP A 149 -9.34 -0.43 4.18
CA TRP A 149 -10.61 -0.09 4.81
C TRP A 149 -11.09 1.29 4.39
N ASN A 150 -12.40 1.41 4.16
CA ASN A 150 -13.11 2.68 4.17
C ASN A 150 -14.20 2.62 5.23
N ILE A 151 -14.12 3.52 6.22
CA ILE A 151 -15.06 3.61 7.34
C ILE A 151 -15.59 5.05 7.39
N PRO A 152 -16.75 5.34 6.78
CA PRO A 152 -17.25 6.70 6.70
C PRO A 152 -17.95 7.12 8.00
N LEU A 153 -17.73 8.37 8.42
CA LEU A 153 -18.38 8.99 9.59
C LEU A 153 -19.74 9.59 9.25
N TYR A 154 -20.14 9.55 7.97
CA TYR A 154 -21.42 10.02 7.42
C TYR A 154 -21.84 9.04 6.33
N ASP A 155 -23.12 9.00 5.95
CA ASP A 155 -23.57 8.05 4.93
C ASP A 155 -22.88 8.30 3.57
N ASP A 156 -22.33 7.23 3.00
CA ASP A 156 -21.43 7.26 1.84
C ASP A 156 -21.80 6.21 0.80
N SER A 157 -21.73 6.60 -0.47
CA SER A 157 -21.95 5.73 -1.63
C SER A 157 -21.04 6.09 -2.81
N VAL A 158 -19.97 6.84 -2.54
CA VAL A 158 -19.03 7.32 -3.57
C VAL A 158 -18.05 6.22 -3.97
N PHE A 159 -17.75 5.29 -3.08
CA PHE A 159 -16.85 4.17 -3.36
C PHE A 159 -17.56 3.09 -4.17
N TRP A 160 -17.06 2.83 -5.37
CA TRP A 160 -17.55 1.82 -6.29
C TRP A 160 -16.49 0.74 -6.48
N ILE A 161 -16.95 -0.49 -6.72
CA ILE A 161 -16.08 -1.66 -6.89
C ILE A 161 -16.56 -2.53 -8.05
N VAL A 162 -15.65 -3.33 -8.60
CA VAL A 162 -16.00 -4.48 -9.45
C VAL A 162 -15.76 -5.77 -8.64
N PRO A 163 -16.82 -6.40 -8.09
CA PRO A 163 -16.68 -7.62 -7.29
C PRO A 163 -15.92 -8.73 -8.04
N GLY A 164 -15.02 -9.42 -7.35
CA GLY A 164 -14.22 -10.50 -7.94
C GLY A 164 -13.13 -10.05 -8.92
N SER A 165 -12.94 -8.75 -9.16
CA SER A 165 -11.87 -8.27 -10.04
C SER A 165 -10.47 -8.47 -9.44
N HIS A 166 -10.34 -8.64 -8.12
CA HIS A 166 -9.06 -8.84 -7.44
C HIS A 166 -8.39 -10.18 -7.73
N ARG A 167 -9.13 -11.17 -8.26
CA ARG A 167 -8.67 -12.54 -8.55
C ARG A 167 -8.51 -12.85 -10.04
N ARG A 168 -8.56 -11.82 -10.89
CA ARG A 168 -8.40 -11.97 -12.33
C ARG A 168 -7.90 -10.68 -13.00
N PRO A 169 -7.25 -10.79 -14.18
CA PRO A 169 -7.06 -9.66 -15.06
C PRO A 169 -8.37 -8.95 -15.40
N ASN A 170 -8.25 -7.73 -15.92
CA ASN A 170 -9.40 -7.01 -16.48
C ASN A 170 -10.00 -7.81 -17.64
N THR A 171 -11.34 -7.82 -17.76
CA THR A 171 -11.98 -8.37 -18.95
C THR A 171 -11.68 -7.49 -20.17
N PRO A 172 -11.80 -8.00 -21.42
CA PRO A 172 -11.65 -7.16 -22.60
C PRO A 172 -12.56 -5.93 -22.62
N GLU A 173 -13.78 -6.04 -22.08
CA GLU A 173 -14.71 -4.90 -21.99
C GLU A 173 -14.27 -3.88 -20.93
N GLU A 174 -13.87 -4.34 -19.73
CA GLU A 174 -13.31 -3.46 -18.70
C GLU A 174 -12.06 -2.75 -19.21
N GLN A 175 -11.13 -3.48 -19.81
CA GLN A 175 -9.90 -2.92 -20.36
C GLN A 175 -10.18 -1.91 -21.47
N GLY A 176 -11.12 -2.22 -22.37
CA GLY A 176 -11.55 -1.30 -23.40
C GLY A 176 -12.06 0.03 -22.81
N ARG A 177 -12.91 -0.04 -21.78
CA ARG A 177 -13.40 1.17 -21.09
C ARG A 177 -12.32 1.93 -20.36
N LEU A 178 -11.43 1.24 -19.63
CA LEU A 178 -10.31 1.86 -18.92
C LEU A 178 -9.35 2.60 -19.86
N VAL A 179 -9.23 2.16 -21.11
CA VAL A 179 -8.45 2.85 -22.14
C VAL A 179 -9.19 4.05 -22.71
N THR A 180 -10.51 3.96 -22.91
CA THR A 180 -11.29 5.04 -23.55
C THR A 180 -11.75 6.13 -22.59
N ASP A 181 -12.24 5.76 -21.42
CA ASP A 181 -12.76 6.65 -20.37
C ASP A 181 -12.84 5.89 -19.03
N ASP A 182 -11.78 6.00 -18.24
CA ASP A 182 -11.64 5.37 -16.92
C ASP A 182 -12.35 6.12 -15.80
N ARG A 183 -13.26 7.06 -16.13
CA ARG A 183 -14.06 7.82 -15.17
C ARG A 183 -15.56 7.56 -15.32
N THR A 184 -15.94 6.42 -15.91
CA THR A 184 -17.33 5.98 -16.08
C THR A 184 -17.57 4.59 -15.48
N PRO A 185 -18.80 4.21 -15.12
CA PRO A 185 -19.07 2.90 -14.54
C PRO A 185 -18.61 1.74 -15.43
N LEU A 186 -17.93 0.76 -14.83
CA LEU A 186 -17.52 -0.48 -15.49
C LEU A 186 -18.63 -1.55 -15.47
N PRO A 187 -18.60 -2.54 -16.38
CA PRO A 187 -19.57 -3.64 -16.38
C PRO A 187 -19.57 -4.38 -15.04
N GLY A 188 -20.75 -4.59 -14.47
CA GLY A 188 -20.89 -5.28 -13.17
C GLY A 188 -20.37 -4.51 -11.97
N SER A 189 -19.94 -3.25 -12.14
CA SER A 189 -19.58 -2.40 -10.99
C SER A 189 -20.80 -2.04 -10.16
N ILE A 190 -20.59 -1.91 -8.85
CA ILE A 190 -21.63 -1.55 -7.88
C ILE A 190 -21.15 -0.44 -6.94
N PRO A 191 -22.04 0.46 -6.49
CA PRO A 191 -21.76 1.32 -5.35
C PRO A 191 -21.68 0.48 -4.08
N VAL A 192 -20.74 0.82 -3.20
CA VAL A 192 -20.68 0.31 -1.83
C VAL A 192 -21.43 1.29 -0.93
N GLU A 193 -22.67 0.97 -0.59
CA GLU A 193 -23.52 1.81 0.26
C GLU A 193 -23.23 1.55 1.74
N LEU A 194 -22.73 2.58 2.43
CA LEU A 194 -22.32 2.52 3.84
C LEU A 194 -23.09 3.58 4.63
N ASN A 195 -23.71 3.15 5.72
CA ASN A 195 -24.20 4.09 6.73
C ASN A 195 -23.01 4.63 7.53
N ALA A 196 -23.21 5.76 8.19
CA ALA A 196 -22.21 6.30 9.10
C ALA A 196 -21.81 5.26 10.18
N GLY A 197 -20.52 4.95 10.23
CA GLY A 197 -19.92 3.98 11.15
C GLY A 197 -19.87 2.54 10.64
N ASP A 198 -20.46 2.23 9.49
CA ASP A 198 -20.16 1.00 8.76
C ASP A 198 -18.70 1.03 8.26
N GLY A 199 -18.20 -0.11 7.81
CA GLY A 199 -16.91 -0.19 7.13
C GLY A 199 -16.95 -1.18 5.98
N VAL A 200 -16.24 -0.88 4.90
CA VAL A 200 -15.86 -1.88 3.90
C VAL A 200 -14.39 -2.19 4.05
N VAL A 201 -14.06 -3.48 4.18
CA VAL A 201 -12.70 -4.00 4.11
C VAL A 201 -12.52 -4.71 2.77
N TYR A 202 -11.43 -4.44 2.06
CA TYR A 202 -11.22 -4.92 0.70
C TYR A 202 -9.75 -5.20 0.39
N SER A 203 -9.52 -6.01 -0.64
CA SER A 203 -8.19 -6.25 -1.21
C SER A 203 -7.74 -5.03 -2.01
N ASN A 204 -6.48 -4.63 -1.87
CA ASN A 204 -5.88 -3.57 -2.69
C ASN A 204 -5.79 -3.93 -4.17
N LEU A 205 -5.87 -5.23 -4.49
CA LEU A 205 -6.00 -5.69 -5.86
C LEU A 205 -7.42 -5.52 -6.39
N LEU A 206 -8.45 -5.15 -5.62
CA LEU A 206 -9.80 -4.94 -6.14
C LEU A 206 -9.86 -3.68 -7.02
N LEU A 207 -10.47 -3.79 -8.20
CA LEU A 207 -10.71 -2.64 -9.06
C LEU A 207 -11.81 -1.77 -8.43
N HIS A 208 -11.49 -0.51 -8.17
CA HIS A 208 -12.37 0.41 -7.46
C HIS A 208 -12.26 1.84 -7.97
N TRP A 209 -13.25 2.67 -7.61
CA TRP A 209 -13.44 4.00 -8.15
C TRP A 209 -14.18 4.91 -7.18
N GLY A 210 -13.74 6.17 -7.09
CA GLY A 210 -14.52 7.21 -6.43
C GLY A 210 -15.38 7.94 -7.46
N SER A 211 -16.67 7.61 -7.48
CA SER A 211 -17.60 8.00 -8.54
C SER A 211 -17.90 9.49 -8.61
N ASN A 212 -17.78 10.21 -7.50
CA ASN A 212 -17.90 11.67 -7.48
C ASN A 212 -17.30 12.29 -6.21
N TYR A 213 -16.29 13.14 -6.37
CA TYR A 213 -15.75 13.99 -5.29
C TYR A 213 -16.35 15.39 -5.38
N SER A 214 -17.58 15.50 -4.87
CA SER A 214 -18.31 16.76 -4.73
C SER A 214 -18.13 17.36 -3.33
N THR A 215 -18.74 18.53 -3.11
CA THR A 215 -18.76 19.24 -1.82
C THR A 215 -19.68 18.63 -0.76
N LYS A 216 -20.38 17.52 -1.06
CA LYS A 216 -21.15 16.76 -0.07
C LYS A 216 -20.20 16.38 1.08
N LEU A 217 -20.58 16.71 2.31
CA LEU A 217 -19.76 16.42 3.49
C LEU A 217 -19.45 14.93 3.57
N ARG A 218 -18.16 14.60 3.51
CA ARG A 218 -17.63 13.24 3.66
C ARG A 218 -16.39 13.27 4.53
N ARG A 219 -16.29 12.28 5.40
CA ARG A 219 -15.15 12.00 6.25
C ARG A 219 -15.03 10.49 6.33
N THR A 220 -13.99 9.93 5.72
CA THR A 220 -13.80 8.49 5.66
C THR A 220 -12.46 8.15 6.28
N ILE A 221 -12.49 7.39 7.37
CA ILE A 221 -11.28 6.82 7.94
C ILE A 221 -10.80 5.76 6.95
N HIS A 222 -9.58 5.94 6.45
CA HIS A 222 -8.97 5.06 5.47
C HIS A 222 -7.76 4.37 6.11
N LEU A 223 -7.85 3.06 6.26
CA LEU A 223 -6.85 2.25 6.96
C LEU A 223 -6.27 1.20 6.02
N GLY A 224 -5.00 0.89 6.21
CA GLY A 224 -4.34 -0.25 5.61
C GLY A 224 -3.67 -1.07 6.70
N TYR A 225 -3.75 -2.38 6.58
CA TYR A 225 -3.05 -3.32 7.46
C TYR A 225 -2.30 -4.33 6.63
N ARG A 226 -1.10 -4.70 7.09
CA ARG A 226 -0.32 -5.77 6.49
C ARG A 226 0.00 -6.84 7.53
N SER A 227 0.13 -8.06 7.05
CA SER A 227 0.63 -9.16 7.86
C SER A 227 2.16 -9.20 7.83
N PHE A 228 2.77 -9.51 8.97
CA PHE A 228 4.19 -9.82 9.12
C PHE A 228 4.45 -11.32 9.27
N GLU A 229 3.38 -12.10 9.36
CA GLU A 229 3.38 -13.56 9.37
C GLU A 229 2.44 -14.10 8.29
N GLY A 230 2.55 -15.38 7.99
CA GLY A 230 1.72 -16.03 6.99
C GLY A 230 2.54 -16.59 5.83
N PRO A 231 1.86 -17.20 4.85
CA PRO A 231 2.51 -17.98 3.81
C PRO A 231 3.17 -17.11 2.72
N THR A 232 2.77 -15.85 2.54
CA THR A 232 3.26 -14.97 1.46
C THR A 232 3.96 -13.73 2.00
N LEU A 233 4.83 -13.14 1.19
CA LEU A 233 5.44 -11.85 1.48
C LEU A 233 4.40 -10.74 1.26
N SER A 234 4.10 -9.95 2.30
CA SER A 234 3.31 -8.73 2.10
C SER A 234 4.13 -7.71 1.29
N TYR A 235 3.69 -7.44 0.07
CA TYR A 235 4.35 -6.51 -0.86
C TYR A 235 3.98 -5.04 -0.60
N VAL A 236 3.06 -4.77 0.34
CA VAL A 236 2.76 -3.41 0.78
C VAL A 236 3.80 -3.00 1.82
N GLY A 237 4.84 -2.32 1.35
CA GLY A 237 5.98 -1.84 2.16
C GLY A 237 5.73 -0.58 2.99
N HIS A 238 4.57 0.07 2.83
CA HIS A 238 4.30 1.36 3.47
C HIS A 238 4.21 1.23 4.99
N ASN A 239 4.90 2.13 5.69
CA ASN A 239 4.82 2.29 7.13
C ASN A 239 4.70 3.78 7.47
N TYR A 240 3.48 4.31 7.38
CA TYR A 240 3.19 5.77 7.45
C TYR A 240 3.54 6.43 8.80
N TRP A 241 3.76 5.65 9.86
CA TRP A 241 4.10 6.20 11.17
C TRP A 241 5.14 5.34 11.87
N ARG A 242 6.41 5.59 11.53
CA ARG A 242 7.57 4.93 12.11
C ARG A 242 8.28 5.78 13.16
N ASP A 243 8.48 7.05 12.83
CA ASP A 243 9.23 7.99 13.67
C ASP A 243 8.35 8.56 14.79
N ASP A 244 9.01 8.87 15.90
CA ASP A 244 8.43 9.47 17.11
C ASP A 244 7.18 8.75 17.65
N VAL A 245 6.98 7.46 17.34
CA VAL A 245 5.88 6.67 17.91
C VAL A 245 5.94 6.60 19.44
N THR A 246 7.11 6.88 20.03
CA THR A 246 7.31 7.04 21.47
C THR A 246 6.56 8.24 22.07
N ARG A 247 6.14 9.20 21.25
CA ARG A 247 5.30 10.34 21.68
C ARG A 247 3.85 9.93 21.94
N LEU A 248 3.42 8.77 21.46
CA LEU A 248 2.06 8.29 21.69
C LEU A 248 1.92 7.69 23.09
N PRO A 249 0.89 8.07 23.86
CA PRO A 249 0.74 7.61 25.24
C PRO A 249 0.23 6.16 25.32
N GLY A 250 0.58 5.49 26.42
CA GLY A 250 -0.06 4.26 26.88
C GLY A 250 0.00 3.09 25.88
N ASP A 251 -1.15 2.43 25.71
CA ASP A 251 -1.28 1.27 24.82
C ASP A 251 -1.13 1.62 23.34
N VAL A 252 -1.48 2.85 22.95
CA VAL A 252 -1.35 3.30 21.56
C VAL A 252 0.12 3.30 21.16
N GLY A 253 0.99 3.96 21.95
CA GLY A 253 2.43 3.96 21.68
C GLY A 253 3.05 2.57 21.69
N ARG A 254 2.65 1.69 22.62
CA ARG A 254 3.11 0.28 22.62
C ARG A 254 2.70 -0.48 21.36
N GLY A 255 1.50 -0.27 20.85
CA GLY A 255 1.01 -0.89 19.62
C GLY A 255 1.83 -0.48 18.40
N PHE A 256 2.06 0.82 18.22
CA PHE A 256 2.89 1.33 17.12
C PHE A 256 4.36 0.91 17.24
N GLN A 257 4.92 0.92 18.45
CA GLN A 257 6.28 0.42 18.70
C GLN A 257 6.43 -1.06 18.30
N LYS A 258 5.40 -1.88 18.57
CA LYS A 258 5.39 -3.28 18.12
C LYS A 258 5.46 -3.38 16.60
N PHE A 259 4.74 -2.54 15.86
CA PHE A 259 4.79 -2.53 14.39
C PHE A 259 6.16 -2.12 13.86
N VAL A 260 6.82 -1.14 14.50
CA VAL A 260 8.21 -0.77 14.15
C VAL A 260 9.17 -1.96 14.36
N CYS A 261 9.02 -2.71 15.45
CA CYS A 261 9.84 -3.91 15.69
C CYS A 261 9.60 -5.01 14.64
N LEU A 262 8.34 -5.27 14.27
CA LEU A 262 8.00 -6.24 13.23
C LEU A 262 8.57 -5.83 11.86
N ASP A 263 8.48 -4.54 11.52
CA ASP A 263 9.05 -3.99 10.30
C ASP A 263 10.58 -4.11 10.26
N ASN A 264 11.26 -3.76 11.35
CA ASN A 264 12.71 -3.93 11.45
C ASN A 264 13.13 -5.40 11.28
N HIS A 265 12.41 -6.33 11.92
CA HIS A 265 12.69 -7.76 11.76
C HIS A 265 12.54 -8.23 10.31
N ARG A 266 11.52 -7.74 9.60
CA ARG A 266 11.32 -8.02 8.18
C ARG A 266 12.48 -7.49 7.32
N TRP A 267 12.97 -6.29 7.59
CA TRP A 267 14.16 -5.75 6.91
C TRP A 267 15.42 -6.57 7.20
N ASP A 268 15.58 -7.09 8.42
CA ASP A 268 16.69 -7.97 8.76
C ASP A 268 16.63 -9.29 7.96
N GLN A 269 15.44 -9.87 7.75
CA GLN A 269 15.26 -11.04 6.89
C GLN A 269 15.63 -10.76 5.43
N ILE A 270 15.22 -9.59 4.91
CA ILE A 270 15.57 -9.15 3.55
C ILE A 270 17.08 -8.92 3.42
N GLU A 271 17.74 -8.38 4.45
CA GLU A 271 19.20 -8.26 4.47
C GLU A 271 19.88 -9.62 4.32
N VAL A 272 19.41 -10.68 5.00
CA VAL A 272 19.98 -12.03 4.84
C VAL A 272 19.94 -12.48 3.38
N ILE A 273 18.85 -12.22 2.66
CA ILE A 273 18.72 -12.52 1.23
C ILE A 273 19.77 -11.75 0.43
N PHE A 274 19.90 -10.44 0.65
CA PHE A 274 20.85 -9.59 -0.09
C PHE A 274 22.31 -10.00 0.18
N ARG A 275 22.63 -10.38 1.42
CA ARG A 275 23.94 -10.92 1.79
C ARG A 275 24.20 -12.27 1.14
N ALA A 276 23.21 -13.15 1.06
CA ALA A 276 23.36 -14.44 0.38
C ALA A 276 23.62 -14.27 -1.14
N ILE A 277 22.97 -13.28 -1.78
CA ILE A 277 23.25 -12.90 -3.18
C ILE A 277 24.71 -12.43 -3.33
N LEU A 278 25.18 -11.53 -2.45
CA LEU A 278 26.57 -11.05 -2.46
C LEU A 278 27.58 -12.17 -2.32
N ASP A 279 27.32 -13.09 -1.39
CA ASP A 279 28.20 -14.22 -1.07
C ASP A 279 28.08 -15.35 -2.11
N ARG A 280 27.12 -15.24 -3.05
CA ARG A 280 26.74 -16.29 -4.01
C ARG A 280 26.39 -17.62 -3.33
N ASP A 281 25.78 -17.54 -2.15
CA ASP A 281 25.43 -18.68 -1.31
C ASP A 281 24.00 -19.13 -1.61
N ALA A 282 23.87 -20.09 -2.52
CA ALA A 282 22.59 -20.57 -3.02
C ALA A 282 21.71 -21.19 -1.93
N ASP A 283 22.31 -21.94 -1.01
CA ASP A 283 21.59 -22.62 0.07
C ASP A 283 21.04 -21.59 1.07
N ARG A 284 21.89 -20.66 1.51
CA ARG A 284 21.48 -19.57 2.41
C ARG A 284 20.40 -18.68 1.79
N PHE A 285 20.49 -18.43 0.49
CA PHE A 285 19.48 -17.65 -0.23
C PHE A 285 18.13 -18.35 -0.27
N GLN A 286 18.11 -19.64 -0.61
CA GLN A 286 16.87 -20.42 -0.64
C GLN A 286 16.22 -20.52 0.74
N ASP A 287 17.01 -20.76 1.79
CA ASP A 287 16.53 -20.80 3.17
C ASP A 287 15.97 -19.46 3.63
N ALA A 288 16.66 -18.36 3.30
CA ALA A 288 16.20 -17.01 3.64
C ALA A 288 14.92 -16.63 2.86
N LEU A 289 14.83 -16.99 1.57
CA LEU A 289 13.63 -16.80 0.77
C LEU A 289 12.45 -17.60 1.30
N ALA A 290 12.67 -18.87 1.68
CA ALA A 290 11.64 -19.72 2.29
C ALA A 290 11.22 -19.20 3.68
N THR A 291 12.10 -18.51 4.40
CA THR A 291 11.74 -17.85 5.66
C THR A 291 10.87 -16.61 5.42
N LEU A 292 11.22 -15.81 4.41
CA LEU A 292 10.50 -14.58 4.05
C LEU A 292 9.12 -14.87 3.41
N HIS A 293 9.07 -15.89 2.55
CA HIS A 293 7.92 -16.38 1.82
C HIS A 293 7.79 -17.91 2.05
N PRO A 294 7.11 -18.33 3.12
CA PRO A 294 6.98 -19.75 3.49
C PRO A 294 6.27 -20.64 2.47
N ALA A 295 5.33 -20.10 1.69
CA ALA A 295 4.70 -20.87 0.62
C ALA A 295 5.75 -21.34 -0.41
N GLY A 296 5.55 -22.56 -0.91
CA GLY A 296 6.36 -23.11 -1.97
C GLY A 296 5.98 -22.58 -3.36
N SER A 297 4.79 -21.98 -3.49
CA SER A 297 4.26 -21.46 -4.75
C SER A 297 4.49 -19.96 -4.87
N SER A 298 4.36 -19.41 -6.07
CA SER A 298 4.44 -17.96 -6.35
C SER A 298 5.71 -17.24 -5.86
N ARG A 299 6.81 -17.95 -5.57
CA ARG A 299 8.09 -17.35 -5.12
C ARG A 299 8.68 -16.37 -6.13
N MET A 300 8.38 -16.53 -7.41
CA MET A 300 8.77 -15.57 -8.44
C MET A 300 8.20 -14.16 -8.19
N VAL A 301 7.05 -14.01 -7.53
CA VAL A 301 6.57 -12.68 -7.09
C VAL A 301 7.57 -12.05 -6.12
N SER A 302 8.06 -12.80 -5.14
CA SER A 302 9.10 -12.31 -4.22
C SER A 302 10.40 -11.99 -4.94
N MET A 303 10.80 -12.77 -5.95
CA MET A 303 11.97 -12.45 -6.78
C MET A 303 11.83 -11.13 -7.51
N VAL A 304 10.66 -10.86 -8.10
CA VAL A 304 10.40 -9.57 -8.76
C VAL A 304 10.45 -8.44 -7.73
N LEU A 305 9.84 -8.60 -6.56
CA LEU A 305 9.88 -7.59 -5.49
C LEU A 305 11.31 -7.33 -4.98
N MET A 306 12.14 -8.38 -4.84
CA MET A 306 13.55 -8.25 -4.48
C MET A 306 14.35 -7.55 -5.58
N CYS A 307 14.07 -7.83 -6.86
CA CYS A 307 14.67 -7.14 -7.99
C CYS A 307 14.35 -5.64 -7.98
N ARG A 308 13.08 -5.26 -7.77
CA ARG A 308 12.68 -3.85 -7.63
C ARG A 308 13.31 -3.16 -6.43
N LEU A 309 13.45 -3.88 -5.31
CA LEU A 309 14.13 -3.37 -4.13
C LEU A 309 15.63 -3.18 -4.39
N ALA A 310 16.29 -4.12 -5.06
CA ALA A 310 17.71 -4.04 -5.40
C ALA A 310 18.02 -2.83 -6.29
N ASP A 311 17.22 -2.59 -7.34
CA ASP A 311 17.32 -1.39 -8.18
C ASP A 311 17.22 -0.11 -7.35
N LYS A 312 16.21 -0.03 -6.47
CA LYS A 312 15.98 1.13 -5.61
C LYS A 312 17.13 1.36 -4.63
N VAL A 313 17.60 0.32 -3.98
CA VAL A 313 18.68 0.37 -2.98
C VAL A 313 20.03 0.71 -3.64
N GLN A 314 20.29 0.22 -4.85
CA GLN A 314 21.45 0.59 -5.65
C GLN A 314 21.41 2.07 -6.01
N LYS A 315 20.28 2.58 -6.51
CA LYS A 315 20.10 4.00 -6.82
C LYS A 315 20.34 4.89 -5.61
N LEU A 316 19.79 4.52 -4.45
CA LEU A 316 19.96 5.30 -3.22
C LEU A 316 21.40 5.32 -2.70
N ASN A 317 22.20 4.30 -3.01
CA ASN A 317 23.60 4.26 -2.65
C ASN A 317 24.53 4.94 -3.66
N ARG A 318 24.05 5.31 -4.85
CA ARG A 318 24.87 6.03 -5.83
C ARG A 318 25.35 7.37 -5.25
N PRO A 319 26.64 7.72 -5.34
CA PRO A 319 27.16 8.96 -4.77
C PRO A 319 26.45 10.22 -5.26
N ASP A 320 26.03 10.25 -6.53
CA ASP A 320 25.31 11.39 -7.12
C ASP A 320 23.86 11.54 -6.64
N ILE A 321 23.28 10.49 -6.03
CA ILE A 321 21.94 10.51 -5.45
C ILE A 321 21.99 10.63 -3.93
N ARG A 322 22.88 9.89 -3.27
CA ARG A 322 23.00 9.82 -1.80
C ARG A 322 23.15 11.19 -1.15
N ASP A 323 23.91 12.08 -1.80
CA ASP A 323 24.22 13.43 -1.28
C ASP A 323 23.18 14.49 -1.68
N LEU A 324 22.11 14.10 -2.38
CA LEU A 324 21.04 15.03 -2.75
C LEU A 324 20.15 15.39 -1.55
N PRO A 325 19.45 16.54 -1.61
CA PRO A 325 18.41 16.88 -0.64
C PRO A 325 17.32 15.79 -0.56
N PHE A 326 16.68 15.67 0.61
CA PHE A 326 15.65 14.66 0.88
C PHE A 326 14.64 14.47 -0.26
N GLU A 327 13.99 15.55 -0.72
CA GLU A 327 12.97 15.47 -1.78
C GLU A 327 13.49 14.91 -3.10
N ALA A 328 14.74 15.22 -3.47
CA ALA A 328 15.34 14.70 -4.69
C ALA A 328 15.66 13.20 -4.57
N ARG A 329 15.93 12.71 -3.36
CA ARG A 329 16.16 11.28 -3.09
C ARG A 329 14.86 10.48 -3.05
N VAL A 330 13.80 11.06 -2.50
CA VAL A 330 12.43 10.52 -2.56
C VAL A 330 12.01 10.31 -4.02
N GLU A 331 12.20 11.33 -4.86
CA GLU A 331 11.92 11.26 -6.29
C GLU A 331 12.77 10.20 -7.00
N ALA A 332 14.07 10.14 -6.71
CA ALA A 332 14.97 9.15 -7.30
C ALA A 332 14.57 7.69 -6.95
N ALA A 333 14.02 7.46 -5.76
CA ALA A 333 13.50 6.16 -5.35
C ALA A 333 12.09 5.85 -5.91
N ARG A 334 11.42 6.81 -6.57
CA ARG A 334 10.02 6.73 -6.99
C ARG A 334 9.08 6.34 -5.84
N GLU A 335 9.34 6.86 -4.65
CA GLU A 335 8.59 6.56 -3.43
C GLU A 335 7.80 7.78 -2.94
N HIS A 336 6.79 7.53 -2.10
CA HIS A 336 6.13 8.62 -1.39
C HIS A 336 7.00 9.07 -0.21
N ARG A 337 7.03 10.38 0.09
CA ARG A 337 7.86 10.93 1.19
C ARG A 337 7.60 10.23 2.53
N LEU A 338 6.35 9.83 2.78
CA LEU A 338 5.91 9.15 4.01
C LEU A 338 6.27 7.65 4.07
N SER A 339 6.71 7.04 2.96
CA SER A 339 7.17 5.64 2.90
C SER A 339 8.66 5.50 2.60
N PHE A 340 9.38 6.62 2.43
CA PHE A 340 10.75 6.61 1.93
C PHE A 340 11.79 6.09 2.94
N GLN A 341 11.71 6.53 4.19
CA GLN A 341 12.76 6.30 5.20
C GLN A 341 13.15 4.82 5.41
N PRO A 342 12.23 3.83 5.39
CA PRO A 342 12.62 2.42 5.47
C PRO A 342 13.57 1.97 4.35
N TYR A 343 13.36 2.44 3.13
CA TYR A 343 14.22 2.11 1.98
C TYR A 343 15.60 2.76 2.12
N GLU A 344 15.65 4.01 2.59
CA GLU A 344 16.89 4.72 2.88
C GLU A 344 17.70 4.02 3.98
N ALA A 345 17.07 3.75 5.12
CA ALA A 345 17.71 3.07 6.25
C ALA A 345 18.18 1.65 5.90
N PHE A 346 17.46 0.97 5.00
CA PHE A 346 17.90 -0.34 4.50
C PHE A 346 19.09 -0.21 3.54
N ALA A 347 19.10 0.81 2.67
CA ALA A 347 20.20 1.08 1.76
C ALA A 347 21.52 1.36 2.51
N GLU A 348 21.47 2.06 3.65
CA GLU A 348 22.63 2.36 4.49
C GLU A 348 23.32 1.13 5.10
N ARG A 349 22.67 -0.05 5.08
CA ARG A 349 23.27 -1.31 5.54
C ARG A 349 24.34 -1.83 4.58
N PHE A 350 24.41 -1.29 3.38
CA PHE A 350 25.31 -1.73 2.31
C PHE A 350 26.14 -0.55 1.79
N THR A 351 27.33 -0.86 1.28
CA THR A 351 28.11 0.07 0.47
C THR A 351 27.59 0.12 -0.96
N TYR A 352 27.92 1.18 -1.70
CA TYR A 352 27.57 1.28 -3.12
C TYR A 352 28.06 0.07 -3.92
N THR A 353 29.32 -0.35 -3.72
CA THR A 353 29.90 -1.52 -4.41
C THR A 353 29.13 -2.80 -4.13
N GLU A 354 28.69 -3.01 -2.89
CA GLU A 354 27.84 -4.16 -2.56
C GLU A 354 26.48 -4.07 -3.27
N THR A 355 25.80 -2.93 -3.22
CA THR A 355 24.49 -2.80 -3.90
C THR A 355 24.58 -2.88 -5.42
N ASP A 356 25.67 -2.41 -6.01
CA ASP A 356 25.94 -2.52 -7.44
C ASP A 356 26.18 -3.98 -7.84
N THR A 357 26.90 -4.73 -7.01
CA THR A 357 27.09 -6.19 -7.18
C THR A 357 25.76 -6.94 -7.07
N ILE A 358 24.95 -6.66 -6.04
CA ILE A 358 23.62 -7.27 -5.88
C ILE A 358 22.76 -6.98 -7.10
N TRP A 359 22.71 -5.72 -7.55
CA TRP A 359 21.91 -5.31 -8.69
C TRP A 359 22.35 -6.02 -9.97
N SER A 360 23.66 -6.19 -10.21
CA SER A 360 24.16 -6.90 -11.39
C SER A 360 23.68 -8.35 -11.48
N HIS A 361 23.46 -9.04 -10.35
CA HIS A 361 22.88 -10.38 -10.34
C HIS A 361 21.42 -10.39 -10.81
N PHE A 362 20.70 -9.28 -10.70
CA PHE A 362 19.32 -9.13 -11.17
C PHE A 362 19.21 -8.67 -12.63
N ASP A 363 20.31 -8.36 -13.34
CA ASP A 363 20.26 -7.76 -14.69
C ASP A 363 19.41 -8.55 -15.68
N ARG A 364 19.51 -9.89 -15.68
CA ARG A 364 18.72 -10.76 -16.57
C ARG A 364 17.23 -10.65 -16.26
N LEU A 365 16.85 -10.79 -14.99
CA LEU A 365 15.45 -10.67 -14.56
C LEU A 365 14.91 -9.26 -14.84
N ALA A 366 15.68 -8.22 -14.53
CA ALA A 366 15.32 -6.82 -14.79
C ALA A 366 15.07 -6.56 -16.29
N THR A 367 15.93 -7.11 -17.16
CA THR A 367 15.80 -7.01 -18.62
C THR A 367 14.51 -7.67 -19.11
N VAL A 368 14.19 -8.88 -18.64
CA VAL A 368 12.95 -9.58 -19.03
C VAL A 368 11.72 -8.78 -18.57
N LEU A 369 11.72 -8.33 -17.31
CA LEU A 369 10.61 -7.54 -16.76
C LEU A 369 10.39 -6.22 -17.51
N ALA A 370 11.46 -5.53 -17.91
CA ALA A 370 11.36 -4.29 -18.68
C ALA A 370 10.79 -4.54 -20.09
N ALA A 371 11.27 -5.58 -20.77
CA ALA A 371 10.81 -5.94 -22.11
C ALA A 371 9.31 -6.29 -22.13
N ASP A 372 8.80 -6.95 -21.09
CA ASP A 372 7.38 -7.26 -20.98
C ASP A 372 6.54 -6.04 -20.60
N ALA A 373 7.00 -5.21 -19.66
CA ALA A 373 6.30 -4.00 -19.26
C ALA A 373 6.07 -3.06 -20.46
N ASP A 374 7.09 -2.86 -21.31
CA ASP A 374 7.01 -2.01 -22.50
C ASP A 374 6.04 -2.54 -23.58
N ARG A 375 5.68 -3.83 -23.57
CA ARG A 375 4.70 -4.41 -24.51
C ARG A 375 3.26 -4.04 -24.15
N PHE A 376 2.96 -3.89 -22.87
CA PHE A 376 1.58 -3.76 -22.38
C PHE A 376 1.21 -2.36 -21.93
N MET A 377 2.19 -1.52 -21.62
CA MET A 377 1.95 -0.21 -21.04
C MET A 377 2.10 0.91 -22.05
N ASP A 378 0.96 1.52 -22.38
CA ASP A 378 0.94 2.85 -22.99
C ASP A 378 0.94 3.89 -21.87
N ARG A 379 2.06 4.57 -21.67
CA ARG A 379 2.25 5.53 -20.57
C ARG A 379 1.33 6.76 -20.67
N ASP A 380 0.76 7.01 -21.85
CA ASP A 380 -0.18 8.11 -22.07
C ASP A 380 -1.63 7.72 -21.71
N VAL A 381 -1.87 6.46 -21.34
CA VAL A 381 -3.20 5.93 -21.03
C VAL A 381 -3.24 5.38 -19.60
N SER A 382 -3.91 6.10 -18.70
CA SER A 382 -4.09 5.77 -17.27
C SER A 382 -4.47 4.30 -17.00
N GLY A 383 -5.33 3.71 -17.84
CA GLY A 383 -5.81 2.34 -17.71
C GLY A 383 -4.90 1.24 -18.28
N SER A 384 -3.81 1.57 -18.97
CA SER A 384 -2.97 0.59 -19.68
C SER A 384 -2.12 -0.25 -18.73
N ARG A 385 -1.69 0.32 -17.60
CA ARG A 385 -0.76 -0.35 -16.66
C ARG A 385 -1.30 -1.68 -16.14
N PHE A 386 -2.61 -1.83 -15.99
CA PHE A 386 -3.22 -3.08 -15.52
C PHE A 386 -3.30 -4.18 -16.59
N ALA A 387 -2.85 -3.91 -17.82
CA ALA A 387 -2.62 -4.93 -18.84
C ALA A 387 -1.32 -5.71 -18.59
N TYR A 388 -0.36 -5.15 -17.84
CA TYR A 388 0.86 -5.86 -17.46
C TYR A 388 0.54 -6.92 -16.39
N THR A 389 0.30 -8.14 -16.87
CA THR A 389 -0.29 -9.24 -16.09
C THR A 389 0.62 -10.45 -16.00
N ASP A 390 1.31 -10.79 -17.08
CA ASP A 390 2.09 -12.02 -17.17
C ASP A 390 3.37 -11.96 -16.34
N MET A 391 3.62 -13.01 -15.57
CA MET A 391 4.92 -13.25 -14.95
C MET A 391 5.93 -13.64 -16.04
N PRO A 392 7.21 -13.24 -15.89
CA PRO A 392 8.25 -13.61 -16.85
C PRO A 392 8.45 -15.13 -16.87
N ASP A 393 8.85 -15.66 -18.03
CA ASP A 393 9.36 -17.04 -18.14
C ASP A 393 10.77 -17.10 -17.53
N PHE A 394 10.81 -17.16 -16.20
CA PHE A 394 12.01 -17.07 -15.38
C PHE A 394 11.71 -17.70 -14.02
N GLU A 395 12.59 -18.57 -13.53
CA GLU A 395 12.42 -19.24 -12.23
C GLU A 395 13.51 -18.84 -11.22
N VAL A 396 13.31 -19.20 -9.94
CA VAL A 396 14.30 -18.92 -8.88
C VAL A 396 15.64 -19.60 -9.20
N GLU A 397 15.60 -20.79 -9.81
CA GLU A 397 16.76 -21.55 -10.23
C GLU A 397 17.55 -20.86 -11.35
N ASP A 398 16.87 -20.15 -12.28
CA ASP A 398 17.55 -19.34 -13.30
C ASP A 398 18.41 -18.25 -12.65
N PHE A 399 17.87 -17.59 -11.63
CA PHE A 399 18.59 -16.53 -10.90
C PHE A 399 19.85 -17.06 -10.23
N ILE A 400 19.77 -18.23 -9.59
CA ILE A 400 20.91 -18.83 -8.88
C ILE A 400 21.98 -19.34 -9.87
N GLN A 401 21.56 -19.87 -11.03
CA GLN A 401 22.50 -20.35 -12.05
C GLN A 401 23.42 -19.24 -12.56
N ASP A 402 22.91 -18.00 -12.65
CA ASP A 402 23.65 -16.83 -13.12
C ASP A 402 24.73 -16.34 -12.14
N TRP A 403 24.86 -16.93 -10.94
CA TRP A 403 25.88 -16.54 -9.95
C TRP A 403 27.27 -17.13 -10.22
N ASN A 404 27.36 -18.13 -11.10
CA ASN A 404 28.59 -18.89 -11.36
C ASN A 404 29.54 -18.21 -12.36
#